data_AF-I4N5C7-F1
#
_entry.id   AF-I4N5C7-F1
#
_cell.length_a   1.000
_cell.length_b   1.000
_cell.length_c   1.000
_cell.angle_alpha   90.00
_cell.angle_beta   90.00
_cell.angle_gamma   90.00
#
_symmetry.space_group_name_H-M   'P 1'
#
loop_
_entity.id
_entity.type
_entity.pdbx_description
1 polymer ?
#
loop_
_entity_poly.entity_id
_entity_poly.type
_entity_poly.pdbx_seq_one_letter_code
_entity_poly.pdbx_strand_id
1 'polypeptide(L)'
;MSYIPLPHSPAVFLDTQAPLDTLYALAMHRIGTARELMQSLSSLTLSNSDDQDLKAVVNTANLLLEEGCAVLEVVEARGAFLRGGARDGNQVLADDF
;
A
#
# COMPACT_ATOMS: atom_id res chain seq x y z
N MET A 1 -17.92 -17.59 30.24
CA MET A 1 -17.45 -16.39 29.52
C MET A 1 -16.90 -16.83 28.17
N SER A 2 -17.41 -16.30 27.06
CA SER A 2 -16.88 -16.60 25.72
C SER A 2 -15.95 -15.47 25.29
N TYR A 3 -14.71 -15.80 24.92
CA TYR A 3 -13.73 -14.87 24.39
C TYR A 3 -13.80 -14.91 22.86
N ILE A 4 -14.06 -13.77 22.24
CA ILE A 4 -13.94 -13.58 20.79
C ILE A 4 -12.63 -12.85 20.57
N PRO A 5 -11.58 -13.49 20.04
CA PRO A 5 -10.36 -12.79 19.67
C PRO A 5 -10.70 -11.77 18.58
N LEU A 6 -10.41 -10.49 18.85
CA LEU A 6 -10.31 -9.50 17.79
C LEU A 6 -9.17 -9.96 16.87
N PRO A 7 -9.34 -9.93 15.54
CA PRO A 7 -8.26 -10.25 14.64
C PRO A 7 -7.04 -9.40 14.98
N HIS A 8 -5.90 -10.05 15.22
CA HIS A 8 -4.64 -9.42 15.62
C HIS A 8 -4.03 -8.51 14.53
N SER A 9 -4.76 -8.28 13.44
CA SER A 9 -4.38 -7.39 12.36
C SER A 9 -5.50 -6.36 12.21
N PRO A 10 -5.22 -5.06 12.39
CA PRO A 10 -6.15 -4.03 11.95
C PRO A 10 -6.30 -4.19 10.44
N ALA A 11 -7.40 -4.80 10.00
CA ALA A 11 -7.72 -4.86 8.58
C ALA A 11 -7.95 -3.44 8.11
N VAL A 12 -6.97 -2.89 7.38
CA VAL A 12 -7.14 -1.64 6.66
C VAL A 12 -8.22 -1.89 5.62
N PHE A 13 -9.35 -1.19 5.75
CA PHE A 13 -10.42 -1.26 4.77
C PHE A 13 -9.98 -0.51 3.51
N LEU A 14 -9.44 -1.25 2.54
CA LEU A 14 -9.07 -0.73 1.24
C LEU A 14 -10.27 -0.85 0.29
N ASP A 15 -10.84 0.29 -0.10
CA ASP A 15 -11.76 0.31 -1.25
C ASP A 15 -10.97 0.14 -2.55
N THR A 16 -10.80 -1.11 -2.97
CA THR A 16 -10.09 -1.46 -4.20
C THR A 16 -10.75 -0.93 -5.47
N GLN A 17 -12.01 -0.45 -5.40
CA GLN A 17 -12.75 0.11 -6.52
C GLN A 17 -12.63 1.64 -6.61
N ALA A 18 -11.96 2.28 -5.65
CA ALA A 18 -11.67 3.71 -5.72
C ALA A 18 -10.93 4.09 -7.03
N PRO A 19 -10.97 5.37 -7.46
CA PRO A 19 -10.23 5.82 -8.64
C PRO A 19 -8.73 5.47 -8.57
N LEU A 20 -8.11 5.13 -9.70
CA LEU A 20 -6.71 4.67 -9.74
C LEU A 20 -5.72 5.72 -9.24
N ASP A 21 -6.00 7.00 -9.53
CA ASP A 21 -5.27 8.15 -9.02
C ASP A 21 -5.40 8.27 -7.50
N THR A 22 -6.58 8.00 -6.94
CA THR A 22 -6.82 7.99 -5.49
C THR A 22 -6.05 6.84 -4.82
N LEU A 23 -6.09 5.64 -5.39
CA LEU A 23 -5.31 4.49 -4.89
C LEU A 23 -3.81 4.74 -4.99
N TYR A 24 -3.33 5.28 -6.10
CA TYR A 24 -1.93 5.63 -6.27
C TYR A 24 -1.48 6.68 -5.25
N ALA A 25 -2.28 7.74 -5.05
CA ALA A 25 -2.01 8.77 -4.05
C ALA A 25 -1.97 8.19 -2.63
N LEU A 26 -2.89 7.27 -2.30
CA LEU A 26 -2.90 6.56 -1.02
C LEU A 26 -1.62 5.74 -0.83
N ALA A 27 -1.23 4.94 -1.82
CA ALA A 27 -0.01 4.14 -1.77
C ALA A 27 1.24 5.02 -1.55
N MET A 28 1.36 6.09 -2.33
CA MET A 28 2.46 7.04 -2.21
C MET A 28 2.48 7.71 -0.84
N HIS A 29 1.32 8.04 -0.28
CA HIS A 29 1.22 8.61 1.06
C HIS A 29 1.71 7.63 2.15
N ARG A 30 1.37 6.34 2.05
CA ARG A 30 1.84 5.32 3.01
C ARG A 30 3.34 5.09 2.96
N ILE A 31 3.87 4.93 1.74
CA ILE A 31 5.32 4.76 1.52
C ILE A 31 6.08 6.02 1.96
N GLY A 32 5.55 7.20 1.64
CA GLY A 32 6.08 8.49 2.07
C GLY A 32 6.14 8.60 3.60
N THR A 33 5.04 8.29 4.29
CA THR A 33 4.99 8.31 5.76
C THR A 33 5.97 7.33 6.38
N ALA A 34 6.09 6.10 5.85
CA ALA A 34 7.08 5.13 6.32
C ALA A 34 8.52 5.64 6.17
N ARG A 35 8.81 6.29 5.03
CA ARG A 35 10.11 6.90 4.76
C ARG A 35 10.39 8.06 5.72
N GLU A 36 9.44 8.96 5.95
CA GLU A 36 9.57 10.07 6.89
C GLU A 36 9.80 9.58 8.33
N LEU A 37 9.11 8.51 8.73
CA LEU A 37 9.32 7.85 10.02
C LEU A 37 10.75 7.32 10.16
N MET A 38 11.26 6.60 9.16
CA MET A 38 12.63 6.08 9.17
C MET A 38 13.70 7.19 9.08
N GLN A 39 13.42 8.28 8.37
CA GLN A 39 14.29 9.45 8.34
C GLN A 39 14.34 10.16 9.69
N SER A 40 13.20 10.25 10.37
CA SER A 40 13.14 10.77 11.73
C SER A 40 14.01 9.91 12.65
N LEU A 41 13.87 8.57 12.56
CA LEU A 41 14.65 7.63 13.35
C LEU A 41 16.17 7.73 13.10
N SER A 42 16.61 7.89 11.84
CA SER A 42 18.04 8.01 11.53
C SER A 42 18.68 9.29 12.05
N SER A 43 17.88 10.33 12.30
CA SER A 43 18.33 11.59 12.89
C SER A 43 18.33 11.60 14.43
N LEU A 44 17.72 10.60 15.07
CA LEU A 44 17.67 10.51 16.53
C LEU A 44 18.98 9.94 17.08
N THR A 45 19.49 10.60 18.12
CA THR A 45 20.51 9.98 18.97
C THR A 45 19.79 9.02 19.92
N LEU A 46 19.86 7.72 19.64
CA LEU A 46 19.23 6.64 20.42
C LEU A 46 19.94 6.40 21.77
N SER A 47 20.32 7.46 22.48
CA SER A 47 20.81 7.34 23.84
C SER A 47 19.64 7.04 24.77
N ASN A 48 19.64 5.84 25.37
CA ASN A 48 18.65 5.37 26.35
C ASN A 48 17.28 4.96 25.79
N SER A 49 17.14 4.73 24.49
CA SER A 49 15.90 4.22 23.88
C SER A 49 15.73 2.73 24.21
N ASP A 50 14.54 2.32 24.66
CA ASP A 50 14.23 0.92 24.90
C ASP A 50 14.15 0.18 23.54
N ASP A 51 14.65 -1.05 23.48
CA ASP A 51 14.51 -1.93 22.32
C ASP A 51 13.04 -2.09 21.88
N GLN A 52 12.10 -1.95 22.83
CA GLN A 52 10.66 -1.95 22.55
C GLN A 52 10.22 -0.76 21.68
N ASP A 53 10.74 0.44 21.93
CA ASP A 53 10.39 1.64 21.16
C ASP A 53 10.91 1.51 19.72
N LEU A 54 12.15 1.03 19.57
CA LEU A 54 12.73 0.81 18.25
C LEU A 54 11.93 -0.24 17.46
N LYS A 55 11.55 -1.35 18.10
CA LYS A 55 10.70 -2.39 17.48
C LYS A 55 9.33 -1.85 17.10
N ALA A 56 8.72 -1.02 17.94
CA ALA A 56 7.42 -0.41 17.64
C ALA A 56 7.49 0.52 16.41
N VAL A 57 8.54 1.35 16.32
CA VAL A 57 8.76 2.23 15.17
C VAL A 57 9.01 1.43 13.89
N VAL A 58 9.90 0.43 13.94
CA VAL A 58 10.20 -0.43 12.78
C VAL A 58 8.96 -1.21 12.33
N ASN A 59 8.18 -1.76 13.26
CA ASN A 59 6.94 -2.46 12.92
C ASN A 59 5.91 -1.51 12.29
N THR A 60 5.80 -0.28 12.78
CA THR A 60 4.92 0.73 12.19
C THR A 60 5.35 1.08 10.77
N ALA A 61 6.65 1.28 10.54
CA ALA A 61 7.20 1.51 9.21
C ALA A 61 6.89 0.35 8.26
N ASN A 62 7.08 -0.90 8.72
CA ASN A 62 6.80 -2.10 7.93
C ASN A 62 5.32 -2.20 7.56
N LEU A 63 4.40 -1.98 8.50
CA LEU A 63 2.96 -2.03 8.22
C LEU A 63 2.54 -0.98 7.17
N LEU A 64 3.10 0.23 7.25
CA LEU A 64 2.86 1.28 6.26
C LEU A 64 3.40 0.90 4.87
N LEU A 65 4.56 0.25 4.81
CA LEU A 65 5.13 -0.25 3.55
C LEU A 65 4.30 -1.39 2.96
N GLU A 66 3.91 -2.36 3.78
CA GLU A 66 3.04 -3.48 3.37
C GLU A 66 1.71 -2.96 2.81
N GLU A 67 1.08 -2.00 3.49
CA GLU A 67 -0.15 -1.37 3.01
C GLU A 67 0.09 -0.64 1.68
N GLY A 68 1.14 0.18 1.58
CA GLY A 68 1.48 0.90 0.35
C GLY A 68 1.74 -0.02 -0.85
N CYS A 69 2.49 -1.10 -0.64
CA CYS A 69 2.77 -2.11 -1.66
C CYS A 69 1.49 -2.84 -2.09
N ALA A 70 0.66 -3.28 -1.15
CA ALA A 70 -0.60 -3.95 -1.47
C ALA A 70 -1.53 -3.06 -2.31
N VAL A 71 -1.57 -1.77 -2.04
CA VAL A 71 -2.34 -0.81 -2.85
C VAL A 71 -1.75 -0.67 -4.26
N LEU A 72 -0.41 -0.62 -4.41
CA LEU A 72 0.23 -0.57 -5.72
C LEU A 72 -0.04 -1.82 -6.56
N GLU A 73 -0.07 -3.01 -5.95
CA GLU A 73 -0.44 -4.24 -6.65
C GLU A 73 -1.84 -4.16 -7.24
N VAL A 74 -2.80 -3.58 -6.51
CA VAL A 74 -4.16 -3.32 -7.02
C VAL A 74 -4.16 -2.31 -8.17
N VAL A 75 -3.37 -1.23 -8.06
CA VAL A 75 -3.22 -0.22 -9.12
C VAL A 75 -2.64 -0.85 -10.39
N GLU A 76 -1.58 -1.65 -10.26
CA GLU A 76 -0.93 -2.32 -11.38
C GLU A 76 -1.86 -3.32 -12.05
N ALA A 77 -2.53 -4.19 -11.28
CA ALA A 77 -3.46 -5.18 -11.80
C ALA A 77 -4.60 -4.54 -12.59
N ARG A 78 -5.21 -3.47 -12.05
CA ARG A 78 -6.28 -2.73 -12.72
C ARG A 78 -5.78 -1.96 -13.94
N GLY A 79 -4.62 -1.32 -13.84
CA GLY A 79 -3.99 -0.62 -14.97
C GLY A 79 -3.61 -1.56 -16.12
N ALA A 80 -3.17 -2.78 -15.81
CA ALA A 80 -2.91 -3.82 -16.80
C ALA A 80 -4.21 -4.29 -17.47
N PHE A 81 -5.28 -4.53 -16.70
CA PHE A 81 -6.59 -4.91 -17.23
C PHE A 81 -7.15 -3.86 -18.21
N LEU A 82 -7.08 -2.57 -17.85
CA LEU A 82 -7.53 -1.48 -18.72
C LEU A 82 -6.73 -1.41 -20.03
N ARG A 83 -5.41 -1.65 -19.97
CA ARG A 83 -4.55 -1.72 -21.18
C ARG A 83 -4.82 -2.95 -22.04
N GLY A 84 -5.18 -4.09 -21.43
CA GLY A 84 -5.58 -5.30 -22.13
C GLY A 84 -6.89 -5.13 -22.88
N GLY A 85 -7.93 -4.58 -22.22
CA GLY A 85 -9.22 -4.32 -22.85
C GLY A 85 -9.17 -3.30 -24.00
N ALA A 86 -8.27 -2.31 -23.91
CA ALA A 86 -8.05 -1.35 -24.99
C ALA A 86 -7.39 -1.97 -26.24
N ARG A 87 -6.64 -3.08 -26.09
CA ARG A 87 -6.02 -3.78 -27.23
C ARG A 87 -7.01 -4.65 -28.00
N ASP A 88 -7.93 -5.32 -27.30
CA ASP A 88 -8.97 -6.13 -27.95
C ASP A 88 -9.99 -5.29 -28.72
N GLY A 89 -10.29 -4.07 -28.27
CA GLY A 89 -11.22 -3.17 -28.96
C GLY A 89 -10.69 -2.56 -30.27
N ASN A 90 -9.38 -2.59 -30.51
CA ASN A 90 -8.76 -1.99 -31.69
C ASN A 90 -8.43 -3.01 -32.81
N GLN A 91 -8.62 -4.31 -32.56
CA GLN A 91 -8.38 -5.36 -33.56
C GLN A 91 -9.57 -5.54 -34.52
N VAL A 92 -10.79 -5.16 -34.12
CA VAL A 92 -12.03 -5.40 -34.89
C VAL A 92 -12.20 -4.45 -36.10
N LEU A 93 -11.37 -3.42 -36.25
CA LEU A 93 -11.47 -2.44 -37.35
C LEU A 93 -10.38 -2.61 -38.43
N ALA A 94 -9.53 -3.64 -38.36
CA ALA A 94 -8.41 -3.83 -39.29
C ALA A 94 -8.58 -5.03 -40.25
N ASP A 95 -9.66 -5.81 -40.15
CA ASP A 95 -9.92 -6.99 -41.00
C ASP A 95 -11.00 -6.73 -42.09
N ASP A 96 -11.40 -5.47 -42.34
CA ASP A 96 -12.46 -5.10 -43.31
C ASP A 96 -11.97 -4.20 -44.48
N PHE A 97 -10.70 -4.29 -44.88
CA PHE A 97 -10.18 -3.67 -46.11
C PHE A 97 -9.23 -4.58 -46.90
#